data_AF-A0A957ERT6-F1
#
_entry.id   AF-A0A957ERT6-F1
#
_cell.length_a   1.000
_cell.length_b   1.000
_cell.length_c   1.000
_cell.angle_alpha   90.00
_cell.angle_beta   90.00
_cell.angle_gamma   90.00
#
_symmetry.space_group_name_H-M   'P 1'
#
loop_
_entity.id
_entity.type
_entity.pdbx_description
1 polymer ?
#
loop_
_entity_poly.entity_id
_entity_poly.type
_entity_poly.pdbx_seq_one_letter_code
_entity_poly.pdbx_strand_id
1 'polypeptide(L)'
;MKAKQERTVGGLILIGIGVLALLGQFADRIQLDFGMFIVPMIGAVLLLAGILTRNPGAIIPGGIMSGIGLGIWLITGPFSDMPGDLEGGVFMLAFAAGWLLIVAATAVFTPKAHLWPLIPAAIMALIGGGILYGDPFLQLLSLAGKLWPLALIAGGLLVINEARKREKTAVL
;
A
#
# COMPACT_ATOMS: atom_id res chain seq x y z
N MET A 1 22.26 19.55 -1.31
CA MET A 1 21.42 18.85 -2.31
C MET A 1 20.00 18.52 -1.81
N LYS A 2 19.79 18.00 -0.59
CA LYS A 2 18.44 17.71 -0.03
C LYS A 2 17.43 18.85 -0.15
N ALA A 3 17.81 20.08 0.24
CA ALA A 3 16.92 21.24 0.19
C ALA A 3 16.42 21.62 -1.22
N LYS A 4 17.17 21.30 -2.29
CA LYS A 4 16.71 21.55 -3.68
C LYS A 4 15.61 20.56 -4.06
N GLN A 5 15.77 19.30 -3.66
CA GLN A 5 14.85 18.21 -3.98
C GLN A 5 13.52 18.37 -3.23
N GLU A 6 13.57 18.78 -1.96
CA GLU A 6 12.37 19.11 -1.16
C GLU A 6 11.57 20.27 -1.76
N ARG A 7 12.26 21.32 -2.26
CA ARG A 7 11.60 22.44 -2.95
C ARG A 7 10.95 22.02 -4.27
N THR A 8 11.56 21.09 -5.01
CA THR A 8 10.96 20.55 -6.25
C THR A 8 9.76 19.67 -5.97
N VAL A 9 9.80 18.82 -4.94
CA VAL A 9 8.64 18.00 -4.52
C VAL A 9 7.49 18.90 -4.09
N GLY A 10 7.76 19.92 -3.26
CA GLY A 10 6.74 20.89 -2.83
C GLY A 10 6.12 21.64 -4.01
N GLY A 11 6.93 22.09 -4.98
CA GLY A 11 6.43 22.74 -6.19
C GLY A 11 5.53 21.84 -7.05
N LEU A 12 5.94 20.58 -7.25
CA LEU A 12 5.13 19.57 -7.95
C LEU A 12 3.80 19.27 -7.25
N ILE A 13 3.82 19.15 -5.91
CA ILE A 13 2.61 18.97 -5.11
C ILE A 13 1.68 20.18 -5.28
N LEU A 14 2.22 21.40 -5.22
CA LEU A 14 1.42 22.62 -5.38
C LEU A 14 0.80 22.73 -6.77
N ILE A 15 1.55 22.39 -7.82
CA ILE A 15 1.03 22.30 -9.19
C ILE A 15 -0.08 21.25 -9.26
N GLY A 16 0.15 20.07 -8.68
CA GLY A 16 -0.85 19.01 -8.63
C GLY A 16 -2.13 19.43 -7.93
N ILE A 17 -2.03 20.04 -6.74
CA ILE A 17 -3.18 20.59 -6.00
C ILE A 17 -3.90 21.66 -6.84
N GLY A 18 -3.17 22.55 -7.50
CA GLY A 18 -3.74 23.57 -8.37
C GLY A 18 -4.50 22.98 -9.56
N VAL A 19 -3.95 21.94 -10.20
CA VAL A 19 -4.62 21.20 -11.29
C VAL A 19 -5.88 20.50 -10.77
N LEU A 20 -5.82 19.88 -9.59
CA LEU A 20 -6.98 19.23 -8.96
C LEU A 20 -8.09 20.23 -8.64
N ALA A 21 -7.75 21.36 -8.04
CA ALA A 21 -8.70 22.42 -7.74
C ALA A 21 -9.32 22.99 -9.02
N LEU A 22 -8.52 23.18 -10.08
CA LEU A 22 -9.02 23.64 -11.37
C LEU A 22 -9.99 22.64 -11.99
N LEU A 23 -9.62 21.36 -12.02
CA LEU A 23 -10.50 20.30 -12.54
C LEU A 23 -11.80 20.20 -11.74
N GLY A 24 -11.75 20.41 -10.42
CA GLY A 24 -12.93 20.43 -9.56
C GLY A 24 -13.93 21.52 -9.92
N GLN A 25 -13.44 22.70 -10.33
CA GLN A 25 -14.32 23.79 -10.79
C GLN A 25 -15.06 23.46 -12.09
N PHE A 26 -14.51 22.59 -12.93
CA PHE A 26 -15.13 22.15 -14.18
C PHE A 26 -15.92 20.85 -14.02
N ALA A 27 -15.77 20.14 -12.90
CA ALA A 27 -16.40 18.84 -12.66
C ALA A 27 -17.94 18.93 -12.64
N ASP A 28 -18.48 19.98 -12.01
CA ASP A 28 -19.93 20.24 -11.96
C ASP A 28 -20.54 20.41 -13.35
N ARG A 29 -19.75 20.90 -14.33
CA ARG A 29 -20.20 21.01 -15.73
C ARG A 29 -20.20 19.67 -16.47
N ILE A 30 -19.39 18.71 -16.03
CA ILE A 30 -19.16 17.44 -16.73
C ILE A 30 -19.98 16.29 -16.08
N GLN A 31 -20.73 16.56 -15.01
CA GLN A 31 -21.48 15.56 -14.24
C GLN A 31 -20.58 14.41 -13.72
N LEU A 32 -19.28 14.68 -13.56
CA LEU A 32 -18.36 13.75 -12.92
C LEU A 32 -18.52 13.87 -11.42
N ASP A 33 -18.71 12.74 -10.75
CA ASP A 33 -18.70 12.69 -9.29
C ASP A 33 -17.26 12.88 -8.79
N PHE A 34 -16.89 14.15 -8.64
CA PHE A 34 -15.53 14.56 -8.29
C PHE A 34 -15.09 13.97 -6.95
N GLY A 35 -16.04 13.70 -6.06
CA GLY A 35 -15.80 13.04 -4.77
C GLY A 35 -15.08 11.70 -4.92
N MET A 36 -15.48 10.88 -5.89
CA MET A 36 -14.92 9.56 -6.14
C MET A 36 -13.48 9.62 -6.65
N PHE A 37 -13.14 10.65 -7.44
CA PHE A 37 -11.84 10.74 -8.12
C PHE A 37 -10.77 11.51 -7.33
N ILE A 38 -11.13 12.26 -6.29
CA ILE A 38 -10.16 13.03 -5.49
C ILE A 38 -9.03 12.15 -4.95
N VAL A 39 -9.35 11.02 -4.33
CA VAL A 39 -8.36 10.11 -3.71
C VAL A 39 -7.40 9.50 -4.74
N PRO A 40 -7.87 8.85 -5.82
CA PRO A 40 -6.96 8.31 -6.83
C PRO A 40 -6.17 9.41 -7.55
N MET A 41 -6.73 10.60 -7.74
CA MET A 41 -5.98 11.71 -8.35
C MET A 41 -4.87 12.25 -7.44
N ILE A 42 -5.11 12.37 -6.13
CA ILE A 42 -4.06 12.68 -5.16
C ILE A 42 -2.96 11.60 -5.20
N GLY A 43 -3.35 10.33 -5.24
CA GLY A 43 -2.44 9.21 -5.41
C GLY A 43 -1.58 9.35 -6.66
N ALA A 44 -2.19 9.65 -7.81
CA ALA A 44 -1.50 9.86 -9.07
C ALA A 44 -0.52 11.05 -9.02
N VAL A 45 -0.92 12.19 -8.45
CA VAL A 45 -0.07 13.37 -8.28
C VAL A 45 1.16 13.03 -7.42
N LEU A 46 0.97 12.37 -6.28
CA LEU A 46 2.07 11.99 -5.38
C LEU A 46 2.99 10.96 -6.01
N LEU A 47 2.42 9.97 -6.70
CA LEU A 47 3.19 8.93 -7.39
C LEU A 47 4.03 9.54 -8.52
N LEU A 48 3.44 10.41 -9.35
CA LEU A 48 4.14 11.13 -10.41
C LEU A 48 5.23 12.04 -9.84
N ALA A 49 4.93 12.82 -8.80
CA ALA A 49 5.92 13.66 -8.13
C ALA A 49 7.08 12.81 -7.58
N GLY A 50 6.79 11.66 -6.98
CA GLY A 50 7.80 10.73 -6.48
C GLY A 50 8.66 10.10 -7.57
N ILE A 51 8.06 9.71 -8.70
CA ILE A 51 8.76 9.17 -9.87
C ILE A 51 9.68 10.23 -10.49
N LEU A 52 9.14 11.43 -10.75
CA LEU A 52 9.89 12.53 -11.37
C LEU A 52 11.07 13.01 -10.50
N THR A 53 10.88 13.02 -9.18
CA THR A 53 11.93 13.44 -8.24
C THR A 53 12.80 12.30 -7.75
N ARG A 54 12.52 11.06 -8.18
CA ARG A 54 13.14 9.81 -7.70
C ARG A 54 13.19 9.72 -6.17
N ASN A 55 12.16 10.24 -5.51
CA ASN A 55 12.08 10.31 -4.06
C ASN A 55 11.07 9.28 -3.53
N PRO A 56 11.52 8.25 -2.78
CA PRO A 56 10.63 7.23 -2.25
C PRO A 56 9.58 7.80 -1.27
N GLY A 57 9.86 8.94 -0.63
CA GLY A 57 8.95 9.57 0.33
C GLY A 57 7.62 10.04 -0.29
N ALA A 58 7.59 10.34 -1.59
CA ALA A 58 6.35 10.68 -2.30
C ALA A 58 5.73 9.46 -3.01
N ILE A 59 6.55 8.48 -3.43
CA ILE A 59 6.07 7.23 -4.04
C ILE A 59 5.23 6.40 -3.05
N ILE A 60 5.68 6.30 -1.80
CA ILE A 60 4.98 5.51 -0.77
C ILE A 60 3.53 5.98 -0.56
N PRO A 61 3.27 7.25 -0.18
CA PRO A 61 1.89 7.72 -0.02
C PRO A 61 1.13 7.73 -1.36
N GLY A 62 1.82 7.95 -2.49
CA GLY A 62 1.21 7.84 -3.82
C GLY A 62 0.65 6.44 -4.11
N GLY A 63 1.41 5.37 -3.80
CA GLY A 63 0.95 4.00 -3.99
C GLY A 63 -0.19 3.61 -3.06
N ILE A 64 -0.13 4.03 -1.79
CA ILE A 64 -1.22 3.81 -0.80
C ILE A 64 -2.50 4.50 -1.28
N MET A 65 -2.44 5.80 -1.60
CA MET A 65 -3.60 6.57 -2.06
C MET A 65 -4.14 6.04 -3.40
N SER A 66 -3.27 5.59 -4.30
CA SER A 66 -3.70 4.96 -5.57
C SER A 66 -4.44 3.65 -5.32
N GLY A 67 -3.96 2.81 -4.39
CA GLY A 67 -4.63 1.57 -4.01
C GLY A 67 -6.00 1.80 -3.36
N ILE A 68 -6.09 2.76 -2.42
CA ILE A 68 -7.37 3.15 -1.79
C ILE A 68 -8.33 3.72 -2.84
N GLY A 69 -7.86 4.64 -3.67
CA GLY A 69 -8.66 5.26 -4.72
C GLY A 69 -9.18 4.24 -5.73
N LEU A 70 -8.33 3.29 -6.15
CA LEU A 70 -8.72 2.18 -7.01
C LEU A 70 -9.77 1.29 -6.32
N GLY A 71 -9.57 0.95 -5.04
CA GLY A 71 -10.51 0.14 -4.26
C GLY A 71 -11.88 0.80 -4.15
N ILE A 72 -11.93 2.08 -3.81
CA ILE A 72 -13.18 2.86 -3.74
C ILE A 72 -13.87 2.87 -5.09
N TRP A 73 -13.14 3.20 -6.17
CA TRP A 73 -13.70 3.25 -7.51
C TRP A 73 -14.30 1.90 -7.93
N LEU A 74 -13.61 0.79 -7.62
CA LEU A 74 -14.08 -0.55 -7.94
C LEU A 74 -15.37 -0.93 -7.21
N ILE A 75 -15.46 -0.68 -5.90
CA ILE A 75 -16.63 -1.07 -5.09
C ILE A 75 -17.82 -0.12 -5.23
N THR A 76 -17.58 1.14 -5.63
CA THR A 76 -18.67 2.12 -5.85
C THR A 76 -19.08 2.25 -7.33
N GLY A 77 -18.32 1.62 -8.23
CA GLY A 77 -18.59 1.62 -9.67
C GLY A 77 -18.88 0.20 -10.19
N PRO A 78 -17.92 -0.47 -10.84
CA PRO A 78 -18.16 -1.72 -11.56
C PRO A 78 -18.61 -2.89 -10.69
N PHE A 79 -18.36 -2.85 -9.37
CA PHE A 79 -18.71 -3.91 -8.44
C PHE A 79 -19.66 -3.47 -7.32
N SER A 80 -20.45 -2.40 -7.54
CA SER A 80 -21.39 -1.87 -6.55
C SER A 80 -22.56 -2.79 -6.19
N ASP A 81 -22.85 -3.77 -7.03
CA ASP A 81 -23.96 -4.71 -6.81
C ASP A 81 -23.51 -5.98 -6.07
N MET A 82 -22.24 -6.06 -5.67
CA MET A 82 -21.72 -7.21 -4.94
C MET A 82 -22.21 -7.26 -3.49
N PRO A 83 -22.35 -8.46 -2.90
CA PRO A 83 -22.48 -8.61 -1.46
C PRO A 83 -21.31 -7.93 -0.72
N GLY A 84 -21.60 -7.25 0.39
CA GLY A 84 -20.61 -6.43 1.11
C GLY A 84 -19.33 -7.17 1.54
N ASP A 85 -19.40 -8.47 1.79
CA ASP A 85 -18.20 -9.28 2.06
C ASP A 85 -17.28 -9.31 0.83
N LEU A 86 -17.82 -9.55 -0.36
CA LEU A 86 -17.07 -9.60 -1.62
C LEU A 86 -16.52 -8.23 -2.01
N GLU A 87 -17.25 -7.14 -1.72
CA GLU A 87 -16.73 -5.77 -1.87
C GLU A 87 -15.45 -5.56 -1.05
N GLY A 88 -15.44 -6.02 0.21
CA GLY A 88 -14.26 -5.98 1.07
C GLY A 88 -13.08 -6.77 0.49
N GLY A 89 -13.35 -7.89 -0.18
CA GLY A 89 -12.37 -8.69 -0.90
C GLY A 89 -11.74 -7.94 -2.09
N VAL A 90 -12.57 -7.35 -2.95
CA VAL A 90 -12.13 -6.54 -4.10
C VAL A 90 -11.32 -5.32 -3.64
N PHE A 91 -11.79 -4.63 -2.60
CA PHE A 91 -11.09 -3.50 -2.01
C PHE A 91 -9.71 -3.91 -1.50
N MET A 92 -9.60 -5.03 -0.78
CA MET A 92 -8.32 -5.55 -0.27
C MET A 92 -7.34 -5.89 -1.40
N LEU A 93 -7.82 -6.47 -2.51
CA LEU A 93 -6.96 -6.74 -3.67
C LEU A 93 -6.48 -5.46 -4.36
N ALA A 94 -7.38 -4.47 -4.53
CA ALA A 94 -7.02 -3.17 -5.07
C ALA A 94 -5.98 -2.45 -4.19
N PHE A 95 -6.16 -2.54 -2.88
CA PHE A 95 -5.22 -1.97 -1.93
C PHE A 95 -3.87 -2.69 -1.97
N ALA A 96 -3.87 -4.04 -2.05
CA ALA A 96 -2.67 -4.84 -2.27
C ALA A 96 -1.90 -4.43 -3.54
N ALA A 97 -2.62 -4.14 -4.63
CA ALA A 97 -2.03 -3.63 -5.86
C ALA A 97 -1.36 -2.26 -5.65
N GLY A 98 -1.94 -1.38 -4.84
CA GLY A 98 -1.30 -0.12 -4.43
C GLY A 98 0.02 -0.33 -3.68
N TRP A 99 0.09 -1.33 -2.80
CA TRP A 99 1.34 -1.69 -2.11
C TRP A 99 2.39 -2.29 -3.05
N LEU A 100 1.98 -3.17 -3.98
CA LEU A 100 2.87 -3.69 -5.02
C LEU A 100 3.40 -2.58 -5.93
N LEU A 101 2.56 -1.58 -6.24
CA LEU A 101 2.95 -0.43 -7.04
C LEU A 101 4.09 0.35 -6.38
N ILE A 102 4.15 0.43 -5.03
CA ILE A 102 5.28 1.04 -4.32
C ILE A 102 6.56 0.27 -4.58
N VAL A 103 6.53 -1.07 -4.51
CA VAL A 103 7.70 -1.91 -4.78
C VAL A 103 8.17 -1.71 -6.22
N ALA A 104 7.24 -1.81 -7.17
CA ALA A 104 7.52 -1.64 -8.60
C ALA A 104 8.10 -0.25 -8.90
N ALA A 105 7.45 0.82 -8.41
CA ALA A 105 7.90 2.19 -8.66
C ALA A 105 9.25 2.49 -7.99
N THR A 106 9.48 2.01 -6.76
CA THR A 106 10.78 2.22 -6.09
C THR A 106 11.89 1.40 -6.75
N ALA A 107 11.62 0.17 -7.19
CA ALA A 107 12.60 -0.66 -7.88
C ALA A 107 13.00 -0.10 -9.25
N VAL A 108 12.07 0.51 -9.98
CA VAL A 108 12.32 1.07 -11.33
C VAL A 108 12.90 2.48 -11.27
N PHE A 109 12.39 3.35 -10.38
CA PHE A 109 12.69 4.79 -10.43
C PHE A 109 13.61 5.30 -9.33
N THR A 110 13.96 4.49 -8.33
CA THR A 110 14.82 4.93 -7.21
C THR A 110 16.09 4.08 -7.09
N PRO A 111 17.16 4.59 -6.44
CA PRO A 111 18.42 3.85 -6.32
C PRO A 111 18.34 2.56 -5.49
N LYS A 112 17.31 2.41 -4.65
CA LYS A 112 17.11 1.25 -3.79
C LYS A 112 15.65 0.83 -3.82
N ALA A 113 15.40 -0.43 -4.20
CA ALA A 113 14.08 -1.01 -4.08
C ALA A 113 13.65 -1.12 -2.61
N HIS A 114 12.45 -0.66 -2.31
CA HIS A 114 11.85 -0.86 -1.00
C HIS A 114 10.98 -2.11 -1.05
N LEU A 115 11.48 -3.22 -0.49
CA LEU A 115 10.79 -4.52 -0.50
C LEU A 115 9.86 -4.75 0.70
N TRP A 116 9.97 -3.94 1.75
CA TRP A 116 9.08 -4.01 2.91
C TRP A 116 7.57 -3.93 2.58
N PRO A 117 7.12 -3.17 1.55
CA PRO A 117 5.70 -3.13 1.14
C PRO A 117 5.17 -4.47 0.63
N LEU A 118 6.05 -5.42 0.30
CA LEU A 118 5.64 -6.75 -0.17
C LEU A 118 4.91 -7.54 0.91
N ILE A 119 5.24 -7.31 2.19
CA ILE A 119 4.57 -7.96 3.33
C ILE A 119 3.09 -7.55 3.40
N PRO A 120 2.74 -6.25 3.53
CA PRO A 120 1.34 -5.83 3.54
C PRO A 120 0.63 -6.18 2.22
N ALA A 121 1.29 -6.05 1.07
CA ALA A 121 0.73 -6.48 -0.21
C ALA A 121 0.31 -7.95 -0.20
N ALA A 122 1.20 -8.84 0.24
CA ALA A 122 0.91 -10.28 0.30
C ALA A 122 -0.22 -10.60 1.29
N ILE A 123 -0.21 -9.98 2.48
CA ILE A 123 -1.26 -10.19 3.48
C ILE A 123 -2.62 -9.75 2.94
N MET A 124 -2.71 -8.56 2.35
CA MET A 124 -3.97 -8.05 1.79
C MET A 124 -4.41 -8.86 0.57
N ALA A 125 -3.48 -9.31 -0.27
CA ALA A 125 -3.78 -10.19 -1.40
C ALA A 125 -4.34 -11.54 -0.94
N LEU A 126 -3.77 -12.13 0.12
CA LEU A 126 -4.26 -13.37 0.72
C LEU A 126 -5.63 -13.18 1.35
N ILE A 127 -5.84 -12.12 2.13
CA ILE A 127 -7.14 -11.85 2.77
C ILE A 127 -8.21 -11.57 1.69
N GLY A 128 -7.93 -10.65 0.77
CA GLY A 128 -8.86 -10.28 -0.29
C GLY A 128 -9.19 -11.45 -1.22
N GLY A 129 -8.16 -12.20 -1.64
CA GLY A 129 -8.33 -13.40 -2.44
C GLY A 129 -9.11 -14.48 -1.68
N GLY A 130 -8.87 -14.62 -0.38
CA GLY A 130 -9.59 -15.55 0.47
C GLY A 130 -11.07 -15.26 0.63
N ILE A 131 -11.41 -13.98 0.79
CA ILE A 131 -12.81 -13.52 0.81
C ILE A 131 -13.50 -13.86 -0.50
N LEU A 132 -12.84 -13.64 -1.65
CA LEU A 132 -13.41 -13.97 -2.96
C LEU A 132 -13.50 -15.49 -3.24
N TYR A 133 -12.61 -16.29 -2.66
CA TYR A 133 -12.61 -17.76 -2.80
C TYR A 133 -13.60 -18.45 -1.86
N GLY A 134 -13.96 -17.81 -0.74
CA GLY A 134 -14.94 -18.29 0.23
C GLY A 134 -14.36 -19.05 1.44
N ASP A 135 -15.28 -19.65 2.21
CA ASP A 135 -15.05 -20.17 3.56
C ASP A 135 -13.86 -21.15 3.74
N PRO A 136 -13.61 -22.13 2.84
CA PRO A 136 -12.53 -23.09 3.07
C PRO A 136 -11.15 -22.44 3.15
N PHE A 137 -10.91 -21.41 2.34
CA PHE A 137 -9.64 -20.68 2.35
C PHE A 137 -9.51 -19.80 3.59
N LEU A 138 -10.59 -19.14 4.01
CA LEU A 138 -10.60 -18.32 5.22
C LEU A 138 -10.35 -19.16 6.48
N GLN A 139 -10.87 -20.38 6.54
CA GLN A 139 -10.57 -21.31 7.63
C GLN A 139 -9.08 -21.66 7.68
N LEU A 140 -8.46 -21.97 6.54
CA LEU A 140 -7.04 -22.26 6.45
C LEU A 140 -6.18 -21.05 6.86
N LEU A 141 -6.57 -19.85 6.41
CA LEU A 141 -5.91 -18.60 6.79
C LEU A 141 -6.04 -18.34 8.29
N SER A 142 -7.21 -18.61 8.89
CA SER A 142 -7.43 -18.47 10.33
C SER A 142 -6.58 -19.44 11.16
N LEU A 143 -6.39 -20.67 10.67
CA LEU A 143 -5.53 -21.67 11.28
C LEU A 143 -4.07 -21.22 11.21
N ALA A 144 -3.62 -20.75 10.04
CA ALA A 144 -2.29 -20.16 9.88
C ALA A 144 -2.08 -18.96 10.81
N GLY A 145 -3.09 -18.10 10.94
CA GLY A 145 -3.12 -17.00 11.90
C GLY A 145 -2.88 -17.51 13.32
N LYS A 146 -3.58 -18.54 13.79
CA LYS A 146 -3.40 -19.09 15.15
C LYS A 146 -2.00 -19.65 15.44
N LEU A 147 -1.15 -19.85 14.43
CA LEU A 147 0.22 -20.36 14.60
C LEU A 147 1.25 -19.25 14.91
N TRP A 148 0.91 -17.96 14.79
CA TRP A 148 1.85 -16.86 15.08
C TRP A 148 2.44 -16.90 16.51
N PRO A 149 1.70 -17.27 17.58
CA PRO A 149 2.28 -17.35 18.92
C PRO A 149 3.35 -18.44 19.02
N LEU A 150 3.19 -19.56 18.31
CA LEU A 150 4.19 -20.63 18.28
C LEU A 150 5.48 -20.16 17.60
N ALA A 151 5.37 -19.40 16.51
CA ALA A 151 6.53 -18.80 15.85
C ALA A 151 7.28 -17.83 16.78
N LEU A 152 6.54 -17.03 17.58
CA LEU A 152 7.16 -16.15 18.58
C LEU A 152 7.81 -16.92 19.73
N ILE A 153 7.20 -17.99 20.21
CA ILE A 153 7.79 -18.86 21.23
C ILE A 153 9.10 -19.46 20.71
N ALA A 154 9.08 -20.01 19.48
CA ALA A 154 10.28 -20.56 18.85
C ALA A 154 11.37 -19.50 18.64
N GLY A 155 11.00 -18.33 18.12
CA GLY A 155 11.91 -17.21 17.94
C GLY A 155 12.53 -16.73 19.26
N GLY A 156 11.73 -16.61 20.31
CA GLY A 156 12.20 -16.26 21.65
C GLY A 156 13.20 -17.28 22.22
N LEU A 157 12.94 -18.58 22.05
CA LEU A 157 13.86 -19.64 22.45
C LEU A 157 15.19 -19.58 21.70
N LEU A 158 15.17 -19.27 20.40
CA LEU A 158 16.39 -19.11 19.59
C LEU A 158 17.23 -17.92 20.09
N VAL A 159 16.60 -16.78 20.34
CA VAL A 159 17.29 -15.58 20.86
C VAL A 159 17.93 -15.86 22.22
N ILE A 160 17.24 -16.58 23.11
CA ILE A 160 17.80 -16.97 24.42
C ILE A 160 19.01 -17.91 24.24
N ASN A 161 18.92 -18.86 23.31
CA ASN A 161 20.03 -19.78 23.03
C ASN A 161 21.26 -19.05 22.47
N GLU A 162 21.06 -18.06 21.61
CA GLU A 162 22.13 -17.22 21.08
C GLU A 162 22.77 -16.34 22.16
N ALA A 163 21.95 -15.78 23.05
CA ALA A 163 22.44 -15.00 24.19
C ALA A 163 23.35 -15.85 25.10
N ARG A 164 22.93 -17.07 25.44
CA ARG A 164 23.75 -18.00 26.24
C ARG A 164 25.06 -18.40 25.57
N LYS A 165 25.09 -18.57 24.24
CA LYS A 165 26.32 -18.89 23.50
C LYS A 165 27.34 -17.75 23.55
N ARG A 166 26.88 -16.49 23.47
CA ARG A 166 27.74 -15.30 23.56
C ARG A 166 28.34 -15.13 24.94
N GLU A 167 27.56 -15.36 26.00
CA GLU A 167 28.02 -15.29 27.39
C GLU A 167 29.14 -16.31 27.67
N LYS A 168 28.98 -17.56 27.21
CA LYS A 168 30.02 -18.60 27.36
C LYS A 168 31.32 -18.31 26.60
N THR A 169 31.26 -17.55 25.51
CA THR A 169 32.44 -17.21 24.70
C THR A 169 33.20 -16.01 25.26
N ALA A 170 32.55 -15.17 26.07
CA ALA A 170 33.17 -14.00 26.69
C ALA A 170 33.92 -14.31 28.00
N VAL A 171 33.79 -15.52 28.53
CA VAL A 171 34.40 -15.97 29.80
C VAL A 171 35.65 -16.85 29.58
N LEU A 172 35.96 -17.20 28.32
CA LEU A 172 37.19 -17.89 27.89
C LEU A 172 38.18 -16.90 27.28
#